data_AF-A0A5S5C9S0-F1
#
_entry.id   AF-A0A5S5C9S0-F1
#
_cell.length_a   1.000
_cell.length_b   1.000
_cell.length_c   1.000
_cell.angle_alpha   90.00
_cell.angle_beta   90.00
_cell.angle_gamma   90.00
#
_symmetry.space_group_name_H-M   'P 1'
#
loop_
_entity.id
_entity.type
_entity.pdbx_description
1 polymer ?
#
loop_
_entity_poly.entity_id
_entity_poly.type
_entity_poly.pdbx_seq_one_letter_code
_entity_poly.pdbx_strand_id
1 'polypeptide(L)'
;MKKNYFKILLVCALSITLANCDGEDGANGLDGTNGINGENGANGENGVNGENGEGFDDLVKYGNITVSLEGNRPDGEAFIKEEDFRFTAVEGSDIQGFNSIVKNPSSFNFSVVRFLSAPDDVFQESWAEINLTVNNPGEATESLDLDFQLLNYAVITEDNKYFTMSDFFSETSTGVTNFTVSDYAFNEETNNLTLTYSLDVAAANNDTGNDLSISGTVDVIVLERISPPAP
;
A
#
# COMPACT_ATOMS: atom_id res chain seq x y z
N MET A 1 -43.75 110.63 31.22
CA MET A 1 -44.83 109.65 31.51
C MET A 1 -45.14 108.71 30.34
N LYS A 2 -45.18 109.14 29.06
CA LYS A 2 -45.48 108.25 27.91
C LYS A 2 -44.47 107.09 27.65
N LYS A 3 -43.18 107.26 27.97
CA LYS A 3 -42.12 106.25 27.72
C LYS A 3 -42.23 104.98 28.57
N ASN A 4 -42.91 105.02 29.71
CA ASN A 4 -43.00 103.85 30.61
C ASN A 4 -44.11 102.88 30.18
N TYR A 5 -45.19 103.37 29.55
CA TYR A 5 -46.25 102.51 29.03
C TYR A 5 -45.79 101.62 27.87
N PHE A 6 -44.89 102.12 27.02
CA PHE A 6 -44.31 101.31 25.93
C PHE A 6 -43.46 100.16 26.48
N LYS A 7 -42.67 100.40 27.53
CA LYS A 7 -41.87 99.35 28.19
C LYS A 7 -42.77 98.29 28.84
N ILE A 8 -43.85 98.70 29.49
CA ILE A 8 -44.81 97.76 30.10
C ILE A 8 -45.52 96.94 29.02
N LEU A 9 -45.98 97.58 27.93
CA LEU A 9 -46.62 96.87 26.82
C LEU A 9 -45.66 95.87 26.14
N LEU A 10 -44.39 96.26 25.95
CA LEU A 10 -43.35 95.40 25.37
C LEU A 10 -43.06 94.19 26.26
N VAL A 11 -42.96 94.39 27.58
CA VAL A 11 -42.75 93.30 28.54
C VAL A 11 -43.96 92.36 28.53
N CYS A 12 -45.18 92.89 28.59
CA CYS A 12 -46.40 92.09 28.53
C CYS A 12 -46.50 91.27 27.22
N ALA A 13 -46.21 91.89 26.08
CA ALA A 13 -46.21 91.21 24.78
C ALA A 13 -45.16 90.09 24.73
N LEU A 14 -43.95 90.32 25.23
CA LEU A 14 -42.88 89.32 25.26
C LEU A 14 -43.20 88.15 26.20
N SER A 15 -43.81 88.44 27.36
CA SER A 15 -44.25 87.38 28.29
C SER A 15 -45.37 86.53 27.70
N ILE A 16 -46.28 87.10 26.90
CA ILE A 16 -47.32 86.31 26.22
C ILE A 16 -46.71 85.42 25.12
N THR A 17 -45.70 85.92 24.38
CA THR A 17 -45.03 85.12 23.34
C THR A 17 -44.18 83.99 23.90
N LEU A 18 -43.57 84.16 25.07
CA LEU A 18 -42.75 83.11 25.69
C LEU A 18 -43.60 82.10 26.48
N ALA A 19 -44.78 82.47 26.95
CA ALA A 19 -45.68 81.57 27.68
C ALA A 19 -46.56 80.69 26.77
N ASN A 20 -46.67 81.00 25.47
CA ASN A 20 -47.49 80.23 24.50
C ASN A 20 -46.63 79.42 23.50
N CYS A 21 -45.32 79.33 23.73
CA CYS A 21 -44.47 78.44 22.95
C CYS A 21 -44.27 77.18 23.78
N ASP A 22 -45.16 76.19 23.62
CA ASP A 22 -44.88 74.83 24.06
C ASP A 22 -43.64 74.38 23.30
N GLY A 23 -42.50 74.28 24.00
CA GLY A 23 -41.27 73.82 23.38
C GLY A 23 -41.46 72.39 22.92
N GLU A 24 -41.49 72.16 21.60
CA GLU A 24 -41.52 70.81 21.07
C GLU A 24 -40.23 70.08 21.51
N ASP A 25 -40.39 68.86 22.04
CA ASP A 25 -39.25 68.01 22.38
C ASP A 25 -38.37 67.83 21.15
N GLY A 26 -37.06 67.97 21.33
CA GLY A 26 -36.10 67.76 20.25
C GLY A 26 -36.27 66.38 19.64
N ALA A 27 -36.21 66.28 18.31
CA ALA A 27 -36.31 65.01 17.61
C ALA A 27 -35.30 64.00 18.18
N ASN A 28 -35.73 62.74 18.33
CA ASN A 28 -34.87 61.66 18.81
C ASN A 28 -33.59 61.59 17.96
N GLY A 29 -32.46 61.34 18.63
CA GLY A 29 -31.19 61.10 17.95
C GLY A 29 -31.30 59.90 16.99
N LEU A 30 -30.58 59.96 15.87
CA LEU A 30 -30.50 58.85 14.93
C LEU A 30 -29.87 57.62 15.60
N ASP A 31 -30.41 56.43 15.30
CA ASP A 31 -29.84 55.17 15.77
C ASP A 31 -28.39 55.01 15.30
N GLY A 32 -27.54 54.48 16.18
CA GLY A 32 -26.16 54.19 15.84
C GLY A 32 -26.07 53.13 14.74
N THR A 33 -25.12 53.29 13.82
CA THR A 33 -24.86 52.29 12.79
C THR A 33 -24.30 50.99 13.39
N ASN A 34 -24.73 49.85 12.87
CA ASN A 34 -24.18 48.54 13.27
C ASN A 34 -22.65 48.50 13.09
N GLY A 35 -21.97 47.87 14.04
CA GLY A 35 -20.53 47.63 13.96
C GLY A 35 -20.17 46.71 12.79
N ILE A 36 -18.93 46.83 12.30
CA ILE A 36 -18.40 45.98 11.24
C ILE A 36 -18.01 44.62 11.85
N ASN A 37 -18.32 43.52 11.15
CA ASN A 37 -17.91 42.18 11.57
C ASN A 37 -16.37 42.06 11.60
N GLY A 38 -15.85 41.30 12.58
CA GLY A 38 -14.42 41.01 12.66
C GLY A 38 -13.93 40.19 11.46
N GLU A 39 -12.63 40.33 11.14
CA GLU A 39 -11.99 39.54 10.10
C GLU A 39 -11.87 38.06 10.51
N ASN A 40 -11.95 37.15 9.52
CA ASN A 40 -11.73 35.73 9.76
C ASN A 40 -10.29 35.48 10.22
N GLY A 41 -10.10 34.53 11.15
CA GLY A 41 -8.77 34.09 11.56
C GLY A 41 -7.99 33.46 10.41
N ALA A 42 -6.66 33.52 10.49
CA ALA A 42 -5.79 32.86 9.53
C ALA A 42 -5.96 31.33 9.58
N ASN A 43 -5.82 30.67 8.43
CA ASN A 43 -5.76 29.21 8.37
C ASN A 43 -4.54 28.71 9.16
N GLY A 44 -4.68 27.54 9.80
CA GLY A 44 -3.55 26.86 10.44
C GLY A 44 -2.50 26.42 9.42
N GLU A 45 -1.26 26.25 9.87
CA GLU A 45 -0.17 25.71 9.05
C GLU A 45 -0.38 24.21 8.80
N ASN A 46 0.05 23.74 7.62
CA ASN A 46 0.07 22.31 7.32
C ASN A 46 1.08 21.60 8.23
N GLY A 47 0.76 20.37 8.65
CA GLY A 47 1.70 19.52 9.38
C GLY A 47 2.94 19.18 8.54
N VAL A 48 4.03 18.82 9.21
CA VAL A 48 5.24 18.32 8.57
C VAL A 48 5.01 16.89 8.05
N ASN A 49 5.59 16.54 6.91
CA ASN A 49 5.59 15.16 6.43
C ASN A 49 6.32 14.24 7.43
N GLY A 50 5.83 13.01 7.59
CA GLY A 50 6.54 11.98 8.36
C GLY A 50 7.86 11.57 7.69
N GLU A 51 8.80 11.06 8.47
CA GLU A 51 10.04 10.46 7.95
C GLU A 51 9.73 9.12 7.26
N ASN A 52 10.55 8.74 6.27
CA ASN A 52 10.49 7.41 5.68
C ASN A 52 10.83 6.36 6.75
N GLY A 53 10.16 5.22 6.75
CA GLY A 53 10.54 4.11 7.63
C GLY A 53 11.92 3.58 7.26
N GLU A 54 12.88 3.65 8.18
CA GLU A 54 14.20 3.04 7.98
C GLU A 54 14.08 1.51 7.89
N GLY A 55 14.87 0.87 7.01
CA GLY A 55 14.98 -0.60 6.91
C GLY A 55 14.15 -1.26 5.81
N PHE A 56 13.17 -0.58 5.21
CA PHE A 56 12.36 -1.16 4.12
C PHE A 56 13.17 -1.44 2.84
N ASP A 57 14.15 -0.59 2.54
CA ASP A 57 15.01 -0.75 1.36
C ASP A 57 15.80 -2.07 1.40
N ASP A 58 16.21 -2.51 2.60
CA ASP A 58 16.95 -3.76 2.77
C ASP A 58 16.09 -5.01 2.51
N LEU A 59 14.79 -4.92 2.77
CA LEU A 59 13.85 -6.02 2.59
C LEU A 59 13.48 -6.25 1.12
N VAL A 60 13.61 -5.23 0.27
CA VAL A 60 13.17 -5.27 -1.14
C VAL A 60 14.30 -5.30 -2.17
N LYS A 61 15.54 -5.07 -1.76
CA LYS A 61 16.70 -5.01 -2.69
C LYS A 61 17.05 -6.32 -3.39
N TYR A 62 16.49 -7.44 -2.94
CA TYR A 62 16.79 -8.78 -3.46
C TYR A 62 15.85 -9.23 -4.57
N GLY A 63 15.09 -8.31 -5.15
CA GLY A 63 14.20 -8.59 -6.28
C GLY A 63 12.89 -9.28 -5.86
N ASN A 64 12.14 -9.79 -6.84
CA ASN A 64 10.75 -10.22 -6.63
C ASN A 64 10.42 -11.56 -7.30
N ILE A 65 9.28 -12.10 -6.88
CA ILE A 65 8.53 -13.13 -7.59
C ILE A 65 7.21 -12.47 -8.01
N THR A 66 6.93 -12.45 -9.31
CA THR A 66 5.62 -12.06 -9.82
C THR A 66 4.73 -13.30 -9.86
N VAL A 67 3.44 -13.11 -9.55
CA VAL A 67 2.44 -14.18 -9.58
C VAL A 67 1.20 -13.65 -10.30
N SER A 68 0.78 -14.36 -11.35
CA SER A 68 -0.48 -14.16 -12.05
C SER A 68 -1.35 -15.40 -11.86
N LEU A 69 -2.59 -15.18 -11.41
CA LEU A 69 -3.62 -16.18 -11.19
C LEU A 69 -4.81 -15.86 -12.10
N GLU A 70 -5.20 -16.81 -12.93
CA GLU A 70 -6.37 -16.70 -13.82
C GLU A 70 -7.27 -17.92 -13.64
N GLY A 71 -8.55 -17.69 -13.36
CA GLY A 71 -9.52 -18.77 -13.19
C GLY A 71 -10.87 -18.29 -12.67
N ASN A 72 -11.59 -19.18 -11.98
CA ASN A 72 -12.86 -18.85 -11.34
C ASN A 72 -12.73 -18.98 -9.82
N ARG A 73 -13.32 -18.04 -9.09
CA ARG A 73 -13.40 -18.05 -7.62
C ARG A 73 -14.23 -19.25 -7.15
N PRO A 74 -14.19 -19.58 -5.83
CA PRO A 74 -15.07 -20.61 -5.26
C PRO A 74 -16.58 -20.39 -5.50
N ASP A 75 -17.02 -19.15 -5.73
CA ASP A 75 -18.42 -18.83 -6.07
C ASP A 75 -18.73 -18.86 -7.58
N GLY A 76 -17.75 -19.25 -8.40
CA GLY A 76 -17.88 -19.45 -9.84
C GLY A 76 -17.64 -18.21 -10.70
N GLU A 77 -17.45 -17.03 -10.10
CA GLU A 77 -17.14 -15.81 -10.86
C GLU A 77 -15.68 -15.81 -11.33
N ALA A 78 -15.43 -15.34 -12.55
CA ALA A 78 -14.08 -15.26 -13.10
C ALA A 78 -13.23 -14.21 -12.37
N PHE A 79 -11.93 -14.46 -12.26
CA PHE A 79 -10.96 -13.50 -11.74
C PHE A 79 -9.62 -13.62 -12.48
N ILE A 80 -8.93 -12.48 -12.56
CA ILE A 80 -7.51 -12.40 -12.92
C ILE A 80 -6.86 -11.56 -11.83
N LYS A 81 -5.75 -12.04 -11.27
CA LYS A 81 -5.01 -11.33 -10.23
C LYS A 81 -3.52 -11.43 -10.50
N GLU A 82 -2.87 -10.27 -10.58
CA GLU A 82 -1.42 -10.13 -10.67
C GLU A 82 -0.90 -9.50 -9.37
N GLU A 83 0.24 -9.97 -8.90
CA GLU A 83 0.87 -9.47 -7.67
C GLU A 83 2.39 -9.64 -7.69
N ASP A 84 3.08 -8.67 -7.06
CA ASP A 84 4.53 -8.64 -6.93
C ASP A 84 4.94 -8.91 -5.47
N PHE A 85 5.45 -10.11 -5.21
CA PHE A 85 6.02 -10.46 -3.92
C PHE A 85 7.49 -10.02 -3.90
N ARG A 86 7.83 -9.06 -3.03
CA ARG A 86 9.12 -8.34 -3.10
C ARG A 86 9.90 -8.29 -1.80
N PHE A 87 9.28 -8.60 -0.68
CA PHE A 87 9.94 -8.53 0.62
C PHE A 87 10.62 -9.86 0.93
N THR A 88 11.77 -9.87 1.58
CA THR A 88 12.40 -11.10 2.07
C THR A 88 12.97 -10.88 3.46
N ALA A 89 13.06 -11.93 4.27
CA ALA A 89 13.66 -11.79 5.60
C ALA A 89 15.18 -11.59 5.45
N VAL A 90 15.72 -10.76 6.33
CA VAL A 90 17.15 -10.45 6.40
C VAL A 90 17.80 -10.98 7.67
N GLU A 91 17.05 -11.71 8.50
CA GLU A 91 17.58 -12.34 9.70
C GLU A 91 18.50 -13.52 9.33
N GLY A 92 19.65 -13.61 10.01
CA GLY A 92 20.67 -14.61 9.69
C GLY A 92 20.19 -16.06 9.84
N SER A 93 19.23 -16.35 10.71
CA SER A 93 18.63 -17.68 10.86
C SER A 93 17.77 -18.08 9.65
N ASP A 94 17.22 -17.09 8.95
CA ASP A 94 16.13 -17.28 7.99
C ASP A 94 16.62 -17.20 6.55
N ILE A 95 17.72 -16.47 6.30
CA ILE A 95 18.32 -16.31 4.96
C ILE A 95 18.48 -17.64 4.25
N GLN A 96 18.90 -18.70 4.96
CA GLN A 96 19.09 -20.01 4.36
C GLN A 96 17.78 -20.58 3.78
N GLY A 97 16.65 -20.38 4.44
CA GLY A 97 15.34 -20.84 3.96
C GLY A 97 14.69 -19.90 2.95
N PHE A 98 15.03 -18.60 2.96
CA PHE A 98 14.23 -17.59 2.25
C PHE A 98 14.94 -16.86 1.11
N ASN A 99 16.27 -16.76 1.12
CA ASN A 99 16.98 -16.06 0.05
C ASN A 99 18.40 -16.60 -0.14
N SER A 100 18.51 -17.88 -0.49
CA SER A 100 19.82 -18.53 -0.58
C SER A 100 20.03 -19.40 -1.80
N ILE A 101 21.32 -19.65 -2.06
CA ILE A 101 21.80 -20.70 -2.97
C ILE A 101 22.79 -21.61 -2.24
N VAL A 102 22.63 -22.92 -2.47
CA VAL A 102 23.60 -23.96 -2.11
C VAL A 102 24.15 -24.58 -3.38
N LYS A 103 25.43 -24.32 -3.66
CA LYS A 103 26.16 -24.87 -4.81
C LYS A 103 26.84 -26.18 -4.43
N ASN A 104 26.37 -27.28 -5.01
CA ASN A 104 26.99 -28.60 -4.95
C ASN A 104 27.69 -28.92 -6.29
N PRO A 105 28.60 -29.91 -6.34
CA PRO A 105 29.33 -30.25 -7.56
C PRO A 105 28.44 -30.61 -8.76
N SER A 106 27.24 -31.12 -8.53
CA SER A 106 26.31 -31.56 -9.58
C SER A 106 24.93 -30.89 -9.48
N SER A 107 24.73 -29.95 -8.57
CA SER A 107 23.45 -29.24 -8.46
C SER A 107 23.58 -27.88 -7.79
N PHE A 108 22.80 -26.91 -8.27
CA PHE A 108 22.53 -25.67 -7.53
C PHE A 108 21.12 -25.73 -6.97
N ASN A 109 20.98 -25.42 -5.69
CA ASN A 109 19.70 -25.48 -4.97
C ASN A 109 19.38 -24.07 -4.48
N PHE A 110 18.28 -23.52 -4.93
CA PHE A 110 17.83 -22.17 -4.63
C PHE A 110 16.61 -22.25 -3.72
N SER A 111 16.61 -21.44 -2.66
CA SER A 111 15.45 -21.21 -1.80
C SER A 111 15.10 -19.74 -1.83
N VAL A 112 13.97 -19.42 -2.44
CA VAL A 112 13.53 -18.06 -2.72
C VAL A 112 12.12 -17.86 -2.20
N VAL A 113 11.99 -17.17 -1.07
CA VAL A 113 10.72 -16.74 -0.50
C VAL A 113 10.61 -15.24 -0.61
N ARG A 114 9.48 -14.78 -1.13
CA ARG A 114 9.10 -13.38 -1.16
C ARG A 114 7.76 -13.17 -0.49
N PHE A 115 7.73 -12.30 0.51
CA PHE A 115 6.54 -11.88 1.21
C PHE A 115 5.85 -10.74 0.46
N LEU A 116 4.52 -10.68 0.59
CA LEU A 116 3.69 -9.63 0.02
C LEU A 116 3.91 -8.28 0.73
N SER A 117 4.15 -8.34 2.04
CA SER A 117 4.45 -7.21 2.93
C SER A 117 5.77 -7.45 3.65
N ALA A 118 6.27 -6.44 4.35
CA ALA A 118 7.42 -6.64 5.24
C ALA A 118 7.11 -7.78 6.21
N PRO A 119 7.97 -8.81 6.30
CA PRO A 119 7.75 -9.91 7.22
C PRO A 119 7.83 -9.41 8.67
N ASP A 120 6.83 -9.74 9.46
CA ASP A 120 6.79 -9.56 10.91
C ASP A 120 6.20 -10.84 11.52
N ASP A 121 6.89 -11.41 12.51
CA ASP A 121 6.56 -12.69 13.17
C ASP A 121 5.18 -12.72 13.84
N VAL A 122 4.50 -11.58 13.91
CA VAL A 122 3.20 -11.43 14.60
C VAL A 122 2.06 -11.12 13.62
N PHE A 123 2.34 -10.50 12.47
CA PHE A 123 1.31 -9.96 11.60
C PHE A 123 1.66 -10.13 10.12
N GLN A 124 0.81 -10.90 9.41
CA GLN A 124 0.78 -11.05 7.94
C GLN A 124 1.95 -11.86 7.32
N GLU A 125 1.67 -13.14 7.04
CA GLU A 125 2.60 -14.12 6.44
C GLU A 125 2.12 -14.60 5.06
N SER A 126 1.75 -13.68 4.17
CA SER A 126 1.47 -14.05 2.77
C SER A 126 2.78 -14.07 1.98
N TRP A 127 3.13 -15.20 1.38
CA TRP A 127 4.34 -15.30 0.57
C TRP A 127 4.19 -16.19 -0.66
N ALA A 128 5.01 -15.89 -1.66
CA ALA A 128 5.32 -16.78 -2.77
C ALA A 128 6.70 -17.39 -2.53
N GLU A 129 6.84 -18.66 -2.84
CA GLU A 129 8.07 -19.43 -2.67
C GLU A 129 8.39 -20.18 -3.96
N ILE A 130 9.66 -20.13 -4.34
CA ILE A 130 10.27 -20.89 -5.42
C ILE A 130 11.43 -21.68 -4.82
N ASN A 131 11.33 -23.00 -4.88
CA ASN A 131 12.46 -23.88 -4.69
C ASN A 131 12.88 -24.41 -6.05
N LEU A 132 14.09 -24.08 -6.47
CA LEU A 132 14.63 -24.51 -7.76
C LEU A 132 15.87 -25.38 -7.53
N THR A 133 15.87 -26.56 -8.14
CA THR A 133 17.06 -27.39 -8.30
C THR A 133 17.50 -27.36 -9.75
N VAL A 134 18.72 -26.88 -9.98
CA VAL A 134 19.39 -26.95 -11.29
C VAL A 134 20.35 -28.13 -11.24
N ASN A 135 20.02 -29.20 -11.94
CA ASN A 135 20.85 -30.40 -12.01
C ASN A 135 21.88 -30.25 -13.12
N ASN A 136 23.13 -30.64 -12.88
CA ASN A 136 24.24 -30.55 -13.83
C ASN A 136 24.38 -29.16 -14.50
N PRO A 137 24.49 -28.07 -13.71
CA PRO A 137 24.51 -26.71 -14.25
C PRO A 137 25.66 -26.52 -15.24
N GLY A 138 25.36 -25.92 -16.41
CA GLY A 138 26.31 -25.67 -17.48
C GLY A 138 26.64 -26.88 -18.37
N GLU A 139 26.08 -28.06 -18.09
CA GLU A 139 26.30 -29.27 -18.86
C GLU A 139 25.18 -29.51 -19.89
N ALA A 140 25.44 -30.37 -20.89
CA ALA A 140 24.41 -30.75 -21.86
C ALA A 140 23.23 -31.53 -21.26
N THR A 141 23.37 -32.00 -20.02
CA THR A 141 22.34 -32.69 -19.24
C THR A 141 21.72 -31.79 -18.17
N GLU A 142 21.82 -30.46 -18.33
CA GLU A 142 21.18 -29.51 -17.43
C GLU A 142 19.65 -29.73 -17.41
N SER A 143 19.07 -29.82 -16.22
CA SER A 143 17.62 -29.88 -16.02
C SER A 143 17.20 -29.03 -14.83
N LEU A 144 15.97 -28.55 -14.86
CA LEU A 144 15.37 -27.69 -13.85
C LEU A 144 14.23 -28.45 -13.18
N ASP A 145 14.28 -28.57 -11.86
CA ASP A 145 13.16 -29.05 -11.05
C ASP A 145 12.68 -27.87 -10.19
N LEU A 146 11.45 -27.40 -10.40
CA LEU A 146 10.90 -26.24 -9.71
C LEU A 146 9.65 -26.62 -8.91
N ASP A 147 9.63 -26.22 -7.64
CA ASP A 147 8.44 -26.21 -6.81
C ASP A 147 8.00 -24.76 -6.60
N PHE A 148 6.69 -24.52 -6.72
CA PHE A 148 6.04 -23.24 -6.47
C PHE A 148 5.06 -23.38 -5.31
N GLN A 149 5.12 -22.46 -4.36
CA GLN A 149 4.15 -22.39 -3.27
C GLN A 149 3.64 -20.97 -3.10
N LEU A 150 2.35 -20.86 -2.85
CA LEU A 150 1.69 -19.63 -2.48
C LEU A 150 1.01 -19.85 -1.14
N LEU A 151 1.42 -19.12 -0.11
CA LEU A 151 0.90 -19.28 1.24
C LEU A 151 0.07 -18.07 1.66
N ASN A 152 -1.10 -18.32 2.26
CA ASN A 152 -1.96 -17.32 2.89
C ASN A 152 -2.26 -16.07 2.03
N TYR A 153 -2.31 -16.20 0.71
CA TYR A 153 -2.53 -15.06 -0.18
C TYR A 153 -4.02 -14.76 -0.34
N ALA A 154 -4.45 -13.58 0.11
CA ALA A 154 -5.84 -13.15 -0.04
C ALA A 154 -6.09 -12.55 -1.44
N VAL A 155 -6.89 -13.24 -2.25
CA VAL A 155 -7.36 -12.72 -3.53
C VAL A 155 -8.62 -11.89 -3.27
N ILE A 156 -8.47 -10.57 -3.27
CA ILE A 156 -9.57 -9.60 -3.06
C ILE A 156 -10.02 -9.05 -4.41
N THR A 157 -11.33 -9.12 -4.68
CA THR A 157 -11.94 -8.68 -5.95
C THR A 157 -12.79 -7.41 -5.77
N GLU A 158 -13.14 -6.75 -6.88
CA GLU A 158 -13.85 -5.46 -6.90
C GLU A 158 -15.23 -5.48 -6.23
N ASP A 159 -15.87 -6.65 -6.17
CA ASP A 159 -17.15 -6.86 -5.46
C ASP A 159 -16.98 -6.97 -3.92
N ASN A 160 -15.80 -6.64 -3.39
CA ASN A 160 -15.43 -6.68 -1.98
C ASN A 160 -15.53 -8.08 -1.35
N LYS A 161 -15.38 -9.13 -2.16
CA LYS A 161 -15.21 -10.50 -1.68
C LYS A 161 -13.75 -10.90 -1.73
N TYR A 162 -13.40 -11.92 -0.96
CA TYR A 162 -12.08 -12.52 -1.00
C TYR A 162 -12.16 -14.03 -0.80
N PHE A 163 -11.11 -14.71 -1.23
CA PHE A 163 -10.76 -16.07 -0.84
C PHE A 163 -9.25 -16.14 -0.61
N THR A 164 -8.77 -17.23 -0.01
CA THR A 164 -7.35 -17.41 0.31
C THR A 164 -6.78 -18.52 -0.55
N MET A 165 -5.59 -18.29 -1.10
CA MET A 165 -4.75 -19.30 -1.74
C MET A 165 -3.64 -19.71 -0.77
N SER A 166 -3.50 -21.01 -0.56
CA SER A 166 -2.53 -21.64 0.33
C SER A 166 -2.15 -23.02 -0.22
N ASP A 167 -1.56 -23.05 -1.40
CA ASP A 167 -1.27 -24.27 -2.15
C ASP A 167 0.23 -24.43 -2.46
N PHE A 168 0.65 -25.68 -2.60
CA PHE A 168 1.98 -26.10 -3.04
C PHE A 168 1.87 -26.91 -4.32
N PHE A 169 2.72 -26.63 -5.30
CA PHE A 169 2.72 -27.25 -6.61
C PHE A 169 4.13 -27.64 -7.06
N SER A 170 4.22 -28.84 -7.60
CA SER A 170 5.40 -29.37 -8.29
C SER A 170 4.98 -30.01 -9.61
N GLU A 171 5.93 -30.26 -10.52
CA GLU A 171 5.64 -30.92 -11.81
C GLU A 171 4.96 -32.29 -11.67
N THR A 172 5.18 -32.96 -10.53
CA THR A 172 4.62 -34.29 -10.23
C THR A 172 3.35 -34.26 -9.39
N SER A 173 2.91 -33.06 -8.99
CA SER A 173 1.70 -32.88 -8.20
C SER A 173 0.46 -33.32 -8.98
N THR A 174 -0.48 -33.96 -8.29
CA THR A 174 -1.71 -34.44 -8.94
C THR A 174 -2.52 -33.26 -9.45
N GLY A 175 -3.01 -33.36 -10.69
CA GLY A 175 -3.81 -32.31 -11.31
C GLY A 175 -3.03 -31.11 -11.83
N VAL A 176 -1.69 -31.12 -11.71
CA VAL A 176 -0.83 -30.11 -12.32
C VAL A 176 -0.46 -30.56 -13.74
N THR A 177 -0.60 -29.65 -14.69
CA THR A 177 -0.26 -29.84 -16.11
C THR A 177 0.40 -28.57 -16.65
N ASN A 178 1.03 -28.65 -17.83
CA ASN A 178 1.70 -27.53 -18.48
C ASN A 178 2.69 -26.78 -17.56
N PHE A 179 3.28 -27.49 -16.59
CA PHE A 179 4.34 -26.94 -15.77
C PHE A 179 5.55 -26.71 -16.67
N THR A 180 5.91 -25.45 -16.86
CA THR A 180 7.06 -25.08 -17.69
C THR A 180 7.92 -24.04 -16.97
N VAL A 181 9.22 -24.17 -17.14
CA VAL A 181 10.22 -23.17 -16.78
C VAL A 181 10.92 -22.73 -18.05
N SER A 182 10.93 -21.43 -18.34
CA SER A 182 11.61 -20.84 -19.49
C SER A 182 12.47 -19.66 -19.07
N ASP A 183 13.30 -19.17 -19.99
CA ASP A 183 14.12 -17.97 -19.80
C ASP A 183 15.00 -18.00 -18.53
N TYR A 184 15.37 -19.22 -18.10
CA TYR A 184 16.26 -19.44 -16.98
C TYR A 184 17.65 -18.87 -17.28
N ALA A 185 18.16 -18.06 -16.36
CA ALA A 185 19.55 -17.64 -16.32
C ALA A 185 20.01 -17.45 -14.88
N PHE A 186 21.26 -17.86 -14.61
CA PHE A 186 21.92 -17.59 -13.34
C PHE A 186 23.30 -16.97 -13.59
N ASN A 187 23.50 -15.77 -13.07
CA ASN A 187 24.78 -15.07 -13.14
C ASN A 187 25.55 -15.29 -11.83
N GLU A 188 26.59 -16.12 -11.87
CA GLU A 188 27.39 -16.47 -10.69
C GLU A 188 28.21 -15.32 -10.10
N GLU A 189 28.50 -14.26 -10.86
CA GLU A 189 29.25 -13.10 -10.37
C GLU A 189 28.37 -12.19 -9.51
N THR A 190 27.09 -12.10 -9.85
CA THR A 190 26.11 -11.21 -9.20
C THR A 190 25.11 -11.97 -8.32
N ASN A 191 25.12 -13.30 -8.38
CA ASN A 191 24.08 -14.18 -7.84
C ASN A 191 22.65 -13.81 -8.27
N ASN A 192 22.50 -13.23 -9.47
CA ASN A 192 21.19 -12.92 -10.01
C ASN A 192 20.61 -14.18 -10.68
N LEU A 193 19.41 -14.57 -10.24
CA LEU A 193 18.60 -15.65 -10.80
C LEU A 193 17.39 -15.02 -11.50
N THR A 194 17.20 -15.37 -12.77
CA THR A 194 15.99 -15.03 -13.51
C THR A 194 15.35 -16.27 -14.13
N LEU A 195 14.02 -16.36 -14.13
CA LEU A 195 13.26 -17.35 -14.90
C LEU A 195 11.80 -16.92 -15.08
N THR A 196 11.12 -17.56 -16.01
CA THR A 196 9.66 -17.51 -16.19
C THR A 196 9.08 -18.89 -15.85
N TYR A 197 7.95 -18.93 -15.18
CA TYR A 197 7.24 -20.17 -14.88
C TYR A 197 5.76 -20.09 -15.25
N SER A 198 5.16 -21.23 -15.58
CA SER A 198 3.71 -21.37 -15.73
C SER A 198 3.27 -22.79 -15.41
N LEU A 199 2.01 -22.95 -14.98
CA LEU A 199 1.36 -24.21 -14.70
C LEU A 199 -0.17 -24.06 -14.73
N ASP A 200 -0.86 -25.13 -15.08
CA ASP A 200 -2.31 -25.25 -14.96
C ASP A 200 -2.66 -26.29 -13.89
N VAL A 201 -3.63 -25.97 -13.04
CA VAL A 201 -4.05 -26.80 -11.92
C VAL A 201 -5.54 -27.11 -12.02
N ALA A 202 -5.88 -28.39 -12.04
CA ALA A 202 -7.26 -28.84 -12.09
C ALA A 202 -8.04 -28.48 -10.81
N ALA A 203 -9.33 -28.22 -10.97
CA ALA A 203 -10.27 -27.80 -9.91
C ALA A 203 -10.18 -28.53 -8.57
N ALA A 204 -9.92 -29.84 -8.57
CA ALA A 204 -9.88 -30.64 -7.36
C ALA A 204 -8.58 -30.46 -6.53
N ASN A 205 -7.59 -29.73 -7.04
CA ASN A 205 -6.24 -29.69 -6.49
C ASN A 205 -5.75 -28.26 -6.20
N ASN A 206 -6.66 -27.30 -6.05
CA ASN A 206 -6.34 -25.94 -5.61
C ASN A 206 -7.50 -25.33 -4.83
N ASP A 207 -7.22 -24.28 -4.05
CA ASP A 207 -8.18 -23.64 -3.14
C ASP A 207 -9.37 -22.94 -3.84
N THR A 208 -9.29 -22.66 -5.14
CA THR A 208 -10.41 -22.06 -5.87
C THR A 208 -11.56 -23.04 -6.08
N GLY A 209 -11.30 -24.35 -6.04
CA GLY A 209 -12.26 -25.38 -6.42
C GLY A 209 -12.63 -25.38 -7.92
N ASN A 210 -11.90 -24.64 -8.74
CA ASN A 210 -12.06 -24.51 -10.20
C ASN A 210 -10.71 -24.63 -10.90
N ASP A 211 -10.72 -24.85 -12.21
CA ASP A 211 -9.47 -24.88 -12.98
C ASP A 211 -8.78 -23.51 -12.88
N LEU A 212 -7.46 -23.55 -12.67
CA LEU A 212 -6.64 -22.39 -12.34
C LEU A 212 -5.37 -22.41 -13.19
N SER A 213 -5.09 -21.31 -13.87
CA SER A 213 -3.81 -21.07 -14.52
C SER A 213 -2.96 -20.15 -13.64
N ILE A 214 -1.71 -20.53 -13.44
CA ILE A 214 -0.72 -19.79 -12.65
C ILE A 214 0.49 -19.50 -13.54
N SER A 215 1.01 -18.28 -13.49
CA SER A 215 2.25 -17.92 -14.17
C SER A 215 2.99 -16.82 -13.45
N GLY A 216 4.25 -16.61 -13.81
CA GLY A 216 5.02 -15.50 -13.26
C GLY A 216 6.47 -15.52 -13.66
N THR A 217 7.22 -14.60 -13.07
CA THR A 217 8.65 -14.43 -13.27
C THR A 217 9.35 -14.37 -11.93
N VAL A 218 10.60 -14.79 -11.92
CA VAL A 218 11.54 -14.59 -10.82
C VAL A 218 12.64 -13.71 -11.36
N ASP A 219 12.96 -12.63 -10.64
CA ASP A 219 14.18 -11.84 -10.84
C ASP A 219 14.69 -11.44 -9.47
N VAL A 220 15.71 -12.17 -9.00
CA VAL A 220 16.18 -12.08 -7.62
C VAL A 220 17.69 -12.11 -7.52
N ILE A 221 18.21 -11.57 -6.41
CA ILE A 221 19.60 -11.75 -6.00
C ILE A 221 19.60 -12.67 -4.78
N VAL A 222 20.19 -13.86 -4.91
CA VAL A 222 20.30 -14.86 -3.84
C VAL A 222 21.64 -14.79 -3.09
N LEU A 223 21.66 -15.28 -1.86
CA LEU A 223 22.86 -15.23 -1.01
C LEU A 223 23.50 -16.61 -0.86
N GLU A 224 24.82 -16.67 -1.00
CA GLU A 224 25.59 -17.88 -0.76
C GLU A 224 26.16 -17.86 0.67
N ARG A 225 25.90 -18.92 1.45
CA ARG A 225 26.45 -19.02 2.81
C ARG A 225 27.93 -19.40 2.77
N ILE A 226 28.79 -18.50 3.21
CA ILE A 226 30.21 -18.80 3.44
C ILE A 226 30.37 -19.47 4.80
N SER A 227 30.99 -20.64 4.83
CA SER A 227 31.34 -21.35 6.06
C SER A 227 32.86 -21.34 6.26
N PRO A 228 33.37 -21.26 7.50
CA PRO A 228 34.79 -21.45 7.75
C PRO A 228 35.21 -22.85 7.28
N PRO A 229 36.48 -23.05 6.86
CA PRO A 229 36.99 -24.37 6.51
C PRO A 229 36.78 -25.31 7.70
N ALA A 230 36.39 -26.56 7.39
CA ALA A 230 36.25 -27.59 8.41
C ALA A 230 37.58 -27.74 9.18
N PRO A 231 37.53 -27.93 10.51
CA PRO A 231 38.73 -28.07 11.34
C PRO A 231 39.57 -29.30 10.97
#